data_AF-A0A9E8N3K7-F1
#
_entry.id   AF-A0A9E8N3K7-F1
#
_cell.length_a   1.000
_cell.length_b   1.000
_cell.length_c   1.000
_cell.angle_alpha   90.00
_cell.angle_beta   90.00
_cell.angle_gamma   90.00
#
_symmetry.space_group_name_H-M   'P 1'
#
loop_
_entity.id
_entity.type
_entity.pdbx_description
1 polymer ?
#
loop_
_entity_poly.entity_id
_entity_poly.type
_entity_poly.pdbx_seq_one_letter_code
_entity_poly.pdbx_strand_id
1 'polypeptide(L)'
;MTNSAYVKITLLVALITLSVGGFLLHLRIHPFAQNSSNIVPVISCILSIMAVPLLFPFRKTISYGYVLNGFLSIIATVTMSHFAIVHWPSPATLKTIIFNTTFPDIVIVGSKFFIGKSLFDLETFGYDPDRARLGKTYRYPNMGWWLVHLVTVSTVYSLGNILWR
;
A
#
# COMPACT_ATOMS: atom_id res chain seq x y z
N MET A 1 6.74 6.08 29.16
CA MET A 1 6.66 6.07 27.68
C MET A 1 6.19 7.43 27.22
N THR A 2 6.84 8.05 26.22
CA THR A 2 6.39 9.36 25.70
C THR A 2 5.18 9.18 24.79
N ASN A 3 4.37 10.24 24.60
CA ASN A 3 3.21 10.20 23.70
C ASN A 3 3.61 9.84 22.26
N SER A 4 4.75 10.34 21.78
CA SER A 4 5.27 10.00 20.45
C SER A 4 5.63 8.52 20.33
N ALA A 5 6.28 7.94 21.35
CA ALA A 5 6.59 6.50 21.37
C ALA A 5 5.32 5.64 21.38
N TYR A 6 4.31 6.03 22.16
CA TYR A 6 3.02 5.34 22.19
C TYR A 6 2.33 5.34 20.82
N VAL A 7 2.18 6.53 20.21
CA VAL A 7 1.55 6.67 18.89
C VAL A 7 2.31 5.87 17.83
N LYS A 8 3.64 5.91 17.83
CA LYS A 8 4.47 5.12 16.92
C LYS A 8 4.22 3.62 17.06
N ILE A 9 4.18 3.11 18.29
CA ILE A 9 3.90 1.69 18.54
C ILE A 9 2.48 1.33 18.08
N THR A 10 1.47 2.15 18.39
CA THR A 10 0.09 1.91 17.94
C THR A 10 -0.02 1.87 16.41
N LEU A 11 0.66 2.79 15.71
CA LEU A 11 0.69 2.80 14.25
C LEU A 11 1.43 1.58 13.67
N LEU A 12 2.52 1.14 14.30
CA LEU A 12 3.22 -0.10 13.91
C LEU A 12 2.33 -1.33 14.08
N VAL A 13 1.62 -1.43 15.20
CA VAL A 13 0.67 -2.51 15.44
C VAL A 13 -0.44 -2.48 14.39
N ALA A 14 -1.02 -1.31 14.11
CA ALA A 14 -2.04 -1.15 13.06
C ALA A 14 -1.50 -1.56 11.66
N LEU A 15 -0.26 -1.22 11.35
CA LEU A 15 0.39 -1.59 10.09
C LEU A 15 0.55 -3.11 9.96
N ILE A 16 0.98 -3.77 11.04
CA ILE A 16 1.15 -5.23 11.09
C ILE A 16 -0.21 -5.91 10.99
N THR A 17 -1.20 -5.51 11.79
CA THR A 17 -2.52 -6.15 11.82
C THR A 17 -3.26 -6.01 10.49
N LEU A 18 -3.20 -4.85 9.84
CA LEU A 18 -3.74 -4.68 8.48
C LEU A 18 -3.01 -5.53 7.46
N SER A 19 -1.68 -5.63 7.55
CA SER A 19 -0.90 -6.46 6.62
C SER A 19 -1.22 -7.95 6.77
N VAL A 20 -1.38 -8.43 8.01
CA VAL A 20 -1.81 -9.80 8.31
C VAL A 20 -3.24 -10.02 7.83
N GLY A 21 -4.17 -9.12 8.14
CA GLY A 21 -5.57 -9.21 7.70
C GLY A 21 -5.70 -9.27 6.18
N GLY A 22 -4.97 -8.41 5.45
CA GLY A 22 -4.93 -8.42 4.00
C GLY A 22 -4.33 -9.71 3.43
N PHE A 23 -3.29 -10.25 4.05
CA PHE A 23 -2.72 -11.54 3.65
C PHE A 23 -3.67 -12.71 3.85
N LEU A 24 -4.35 -12.77 5.01
CA LEU A 24 -5.35 -13.80 5.29
C LEU A 24 -6.54 -13.72 4.33
N LEU A 25 -6.97 -12.50 3.98
CA LEU A 25 -8.01 -12.29 2.96
C LEU A 25 -7.54 -12.80 1.60
N HIS A 26 -6.29 -12.51 1.22
CA HIS A 26 -5.73 -13.00 -0.03
C HIS A 26 -5.65 -14.53 -0.08
N LEU A 27 -5.16 -15.19 0.99
CA LEU A 27 -5.11 -16.65 1.06
C LEU A 27 -6.50 -17.31 1.00
N ARG A 28 -7.52 -16.64 1.53
CA ARG A 28 -8.91 -17.11 1.47
C ARG A 28 -9.46 -17.08 0.04
N ILE A 29 -9.10 -16.07 -0.75
CA ILE A 29 -9.64 -15.85 -2.10
C ILE A 29 -8.78 -16.59 -3.16
N HIS A 30 -7.47 -16.59 -2.99
CA HIS A 30 -6.49 -17.18 -3.91
C HIS A 30 -5.52 -18.11 -3.17
N PRO A 31 -5.85 -19.41 -3.04
CA PRO A 31 -4.93 -20.38 -2.47
C PRO A 31 -3.64 -20.46 -3.30
N PHE A 32 -2.48 -20.33 -2.64
CA PHE A 32 -1.17 -20.29 -3.29
C PHE A 32 -0.87 -21.53 -4.14
N ALA A 33 -1.45 -22.68 -3.79
CA ALA A 33 -1.23 -23.96 -4.46
C ALA A 33 -1.89 -24.06 -5.85
N GLN A 34 -2.76 -23.12 -6.22
CA GLN A 34 -3.61 -23.26 -7.41
C GLN A 34 -3.08 -22.54 -8.66
N ASN A 35 -2.25 -21.50 -8.52
CA ASN A 35 -1.73 -20.76 -9.68
C ASN A 35 -0.39 -20.06 -9.37
N SER A 36 0.59 -20.18 -10.27
CA SER A 36 1.90 -19.53 -10.14
C SER A 36 1.81 -18.00 -10.21
N SER A 37 0.73 -17.44 -10.79
CA SER A 37 0.45 -15.99 -10.77
C SER A 37 0.29 -15.44 -9.34
N ASN A 38 0.01 -16.28 -8.35
CA ASN A 38 -0.21 -15.88 -6.96
C ASN A 38 1.10 -15.68 -6.18
N ILE A 39 2.27 -15.97 -6.77
CA ILE A 39 3.57 -15.80 -6.12
C ILE A 39 3.85 -14.33 -5.81
N VAL A 40 3.57 -13.42 -6.75
CA VAL A 40 3.83 -11.98 -6.59
C VAL A 40 3.02 -11.38 -5.42
N PRO A 41 1.69 -11.62 -5.32
CA PRO A 41 0.92 -11.23 -4.14
C PRO A 41 1.45 -11.82 -2.84
N VAL A 42 1.79 -13.12 -2.79
CA VAL A 42 2.30 -13.77 -1.58
C VAL A 42 3.61 -13.15 -1.11
N ILE A 43 4.58 -12.97 -2.00
CA ILE A 43 5.85 -12.31 -1.67
C ILE A 43 5.59 -10.88 -1.18
N SER A 44 4.71 -10.13 -1.86
CA SER A 44 4.35 -8.77 -1.48
C SER A 44 3.71 -8.70 -0.08
N CYS A 45 2.89 -9.69 0.28
CA CYS A 45 2.29 -9.84 1.60
C CYS A 45 3.32 -10.21 2.67
N ILE A 46 4.26 -11.11 2.38
CA ILE A 46 5.33 -11.48 3.31
C ILE A 46 6.24 -10.28 3.60
N LEU A 47 6.68 -9.56 2.56
CA LEU A 47 7.44 -8.31 2.71
C LEU A 47 6.65 -7.27 3.52
N SER A 48 5.35 -7.21 3.28
CA SER A 48 4.42 -6.33 3.97
C SER A 48 4.28 -6.60 5.48
N ILE A 49 4.32 -7.87 5.90
CA ILE A 49 4.17 -8.29 7.30
C ILE A 49 5.51 -8.24 8.03
N MET A 50 6.59 -8.64 7.37
CA MET A 50 7.90 -8.81 7.99
C MET A 50 8.82 -7.61 7.74
N ALA A 51 9.16 -7.35 6.47
CA ALA A 51 10.19 -6.37 6.13
C ALA A 51 9.74 -4.93 6.45
N VAL A 52 8.54 -4.55 6.03
CA VAL A 52 8.05 -3.16 6.20
C VAL A 52 8.00 -2.75 7.68
N PRO A 53 7.37 -3.52 8.60
CA PRO A 53 7.32 -3.13 10.01
C PRO A 53 8.68 -3.15 10.71
N LEU A 54 9.65 -3.94 10.25
CA LEU A 54 11.02 -3.95 10.79
C LEU A 54 11.84 -2.72 10.37
N LEU A 55 11.47 -2.05 9.29
CA LEU A 55 12.20 -0.86 8.79
C LEU A 55 11.76 0.44 9.46
N PHE A 56 10.53 0.52 9.96
CA PHE A 56 9.96 1.73 10.58
C PHE A 56 10.50 2.09 12.00
N PRO A 57 10.96 1.14 12.84
CA PRO A 57 11.50 1.45 14.16
C PRO A 57 12.76 2.32 14.13
N PHE A 58 13.64 2.14 13.14
CA PHE A 58 14.95 2.78 13.13
C PHE A 58 15.00 3.99 12.19
N ARG A 59 15.55 5.11 12.66
CA ARG A 59 15.73 6.35 11.87
C ARG A 59 16.52 6.13 10.59
N LYS A 60 17.51 5.23 10.61
CA LYS A 60 18.36 4.92 9.45
C LYS A 60 17.60 4.17 8.35
N THR A 61 16.52 3.46 8.70
CA THR A 61 15.79 2.60 7.77
C THR A 61 14.38 3.08 7.46
N ILE A 62 13.89 4.11 8.14
CA ILE A 62 12.51 4.56 7.99
C ILE A 62 12.17 5.02 6.57
N SER A 63 13.10 5.67 5.88
CA SER A 63 12.93 6.04 4.47
C SER A 63 12.75 4.81 3.58
N TYR A 64 13.50 3.73 3.83
CA TYR A 64 13.34 2.48 3.09
C TYR A 64 12.00 1.81 3.41
N GLY A 65 11.59 1.81 4.68
CA GLY A 65 10.28 1.30 5.10
C GLY A 65 9.14 2.06 4.42
N TYR A 66 9.25 3.39 4.34
CA TYR A 66 8.27 4.24 3.67
C TYR A 66 8.19 3.99 2.17
N VAL A 67 9.34 3.96 1.49
CA VAL A 67 9.42 3.70 0.04
C VAL A 67 8.88 2.31 -0.29
N LEU A 68 9.31 1.28 0.44
CA LEU A 68 8.85 -0.10 0.24
C LEU A 68 7.34 -0.23 0.49
N ASN A 69 6.83 0.35 1.58
CA ASN A 69 5.40 0.32 1.90
C ASN A 69 4.54 0.92 0.77
N GLY A 70 4.94 2.06 0.21
CA GLY A 70 4.17 2.69 -0.85
C GLY A 70 4.31 2.01 -2.20
N PHE A 71 5.48 1.48 -2.57
CA PHE A 71 5.60 0.70 -3.82
C PHE A 71 4.78 -0.59 -3.77
N LEU A 72 4.80 -1.32 -2.64
CA LEU A 72 3.94 -2.50 -2.45
C LEU A 72 2.46 -2.12 -2.59
N SER A 73 2.07 -0.96 -2.05
CA SER A 73 0.70 -0.46 -2.14
C SER A 73 0.31 -0.08 -3.59
N ILE A 74 1.21 0.54 -4.34
CA ILE A 74 1.01 0.86 -5.76
C ILE A 74 0.88 -0.42 -6.59
N ILE A 75 1.80 -1.38 -6.44
CA ILE A 75 1.78 -2.63 -7.19
C ILE A 75 0.46 -3.36 -6.95
N ALA A 76 0.06 -3.51 -5.68
CA ALA A 76 -1.20 -4.14 -5.32
C ALA A 76 -2.40 -3.38 -5.91
N THR A 77 -2.40 -2.04 -5.86
CA THR A 77 -3.49 -1.23 -6.44
C THR A 77 -3.61 -1.43 -7.95
N VAL A 78 -2.49 -1.38 -8.68
CA VAL A 78 -2.49 -1.50 -10.15
C VAL A 78 -2.94 -2.88 -10.58
N THR A 79 -2.40 -3.94 -9.97
CA THR A 79 -2.76 -5.32 -10.33
C THR A 79 -4.21 -5.65 -9.97
N MET A 80 -4.68 -5.22 -8.79
CA MET A 80 -6.08 -5.39 -8.39
C MET A 80 -7.03 -4.58 -9.26
N SER A 81 -6.67 -3.36 -9.66
CA SER A 81 -7.47 -2.54 -10.58
C SER A 81 -7.58 -3.20 -11.94
N HIS A 82 -6.48 -3.72 -12.48
CA HIS A 82 -6.52 -4.49 -13.73
C HIS A 82 -7.41 -5.73 -13.59
N PHE A 83 -7.30 -6.48 -12.50
CA PHE A 83 -8.15 -7.65 -12.25
C PHE A 83 -9.64 -7.28 -12.20
N ALA A 84 -10.00 -6.17 -11.54
CA ALA A 84 -11.38 -5.67 -11.50
C ALA A 84 -11.92 -5.26 -12.88
N ILE A 85 -11.07 -4.66 -13.73
CA ILE A 85 -11.43 -4.27 -15.10
C ILE A 85 -11.66 -5.52 -15.97
N VAL A 86 -10.80 -6.53 -15.86
CA VAL A 86 -10.92 -7.78 -16.64
C VAL A 86 -12.17 -8.58 -16.22
N HIS A 87 -12.48 -8.62 -14.92
CA HIS A 87 -13.63 -9.33 -14.37
C HIS A 87 -14.76 -8.36 -14.02
N TRP A 88 -15.08 -7.46 -14.95
CA TRP A 88 -16.06 -6.41 -14.70
C TRP A 88 -17.44 -6.98 -14.34
N PRO A 89 -18.10 -6.49 -13.26
CA PRO A 89 -19.37 -7.05 -12.83
C PRO A 89 -20.49 -6.77 -13.84
N SER A 90 -21.32 -7.78 -14.08
CA SER A 90 -22.56 -7.66 -14.86
C SER A 90 -23.76 -8.16 -14.04
N PRO A 91 -24.78 -7.32 -13.77
CA PRO A 91 -24.93 -5.95 -14.22
C PRO A 91 -23.99 -4.96 -13.50
N ALA A 92 -23.51 -3.96 -14.23
CA ALA A 92 -22.65 -2.91 -13.70
C ALA A 92 -23.49 -1.84 -12.96
N THR A 93 -23.68 -2.06 -11.66
CA THR A 93 -24.35 -1.11 -10.76
C THR A 93 -23.33 -0.55 -9.78
N LEU A 94 -23.60 0.61 -9.18
CA LEU A 94 -22.69 1.17 -8.17
C LEU A 94 -22.41 0.18 -7.03
N LYS A 95 -23.44 -0.57 -6.59
CA LYS A 95 -23.30 -1.60 -5.57
C LYS A 95 -22.36 -2.72 -6.01
N THR A 96 -22.54 -3.25 -7.21
CA THR A 96 -21.69 -4.36 -7.70
C THR A 96 -20.27 -3.90 -8.01
N ILE A 97 -20.07 -2.65 -8.45
CA ILE A 97 -18.74 -2.08 -8.62
C ILE A 97 -18.03 -1.94 -7.27
N ILE A 98 -18.69 -1.43 -6.24
CA ILE A 98 -18.06 -1.21 -4.93
C ILE A 98 -17.80 -2.53 -4.19
N PHE A 99 -18.75 -3.47 -4.22
CA PHE A 99 -18.70 -4.67 -3.36
C PHE A 99 -18.31 -5.96 -4.07
N ASN A 100 -18.39 -6.03 -5.40
CA ASN A 100 -18.04 -7.23 -6.17
C ASN A 100 -16.77 -7.06 -7.01
N THR A 101 -16.01 -5.98 -6.80
CA THR A 101 -14.67 -5.80 -7.35
C THR A 101 -13.63 -5.80 -6.22
N THR A 102 -12.36 -5.67 -6.58
CA THR A 102 -11.24 -5.53 -5.64
C THR A 102 -11.12 -4.13 -5.03
N PHE A 103 -12.11 -3.24 -5.25
CA PHE A 103 -12.10 -1.89 -4.68
C PHE A 103 -11.96 -1.88 -3.14
N PRO A 104 -12.67 -2.71 -2.36
CA PRO A 104 -12.49 -2.76 -0.91
C PRO A 104 -11.07 -3.15 -0.51
N ASP A 105 -10.46 -4.09 -1.24
CA ASP A 105 -9.08 -4.54 -1.01
C ASP A 105 -8.08 -3.41 -1.27
N ILE A 106 -8.30 -2.62 -2.34
CA ILE A 106 -7.51 -1.42 -2.64
C ILE A 106 -7.62 -0.40 -1.50
N VAL A 107 -8.80 -0.20 -0.91
CA VAL A 107 -8.98 0.73 0.23
C VAL A 107 -8.22 0.24 1.48
N ILE A 108 -8.20 -1.08 1.74
CA ILE A 108 -7.42 -1.67 2.84
C ILE A 108 -5.92 -1.40 2.63
N VAL A 109 -5.41 -1.65 1.42
CA VAL A 109 -4.02 -1.38 1.07
C VAL A 109 -3.70 0.12 1.13
N GLY A 110 -4.61 0.98 0.69
CA GLY A 110 -4.49 2.44 0.83
C GLY A 110 -4.40 2.89 2.29
N SER A 111 -5.19 2.29 3.17
CA SER A 111 -5.14 2.56 4.61
C SER A 111 -3.76 2.23 5.19
N LYS A 112 -3.19 1.08 4.79
CA LYS A 112 -1.83 0.67 5.14
C LYS A 112 -0.78 1.68 4.65
N PHE A 113 -0.92 2.19 3.42
CA PHE A 113 -0.06 3.24 2.89
C PHE A 113 -0.04 4.48 3.79
N PHE A 114 -1.23 4.99 4.15
CA PHE A 114 -1.35 6.19 4.98
C PHE A 114 -0.80 5.99 6.40
N ILE A 115 -0.94 4.80 7.00
CA ILE A 115 -0.31 4.49 8.28
C ILE A 115 1.22 4.56 8.17
N GLY A 116 1.80 3.98 7.12
CA GLY A 116 3.24 4.08 6.86
C GLY A 116 3.69 5.52 6.62
N LYS A 117 2.87 6.35 5.95
CA LYS A 117 3.13 7.78 5.81
C LYS A 117 3.12 8.50 7.16
N SER A 118 2.15 8.22 8.02
CA SER A 118 2.08 8.80 9.37
C SER A 118 3.28 8.42 10.22
N LEU A 119 3.72 7.15 10.15
CA LEU A 119 4.95 6.70 10.82
C LEU A 119 6.19 7.45 10.33
N PHE A 120 6.32 7.58 9.00
CA PHE A 120 7.43 8.30 8.39
C PHE A 120 7.45 9.78 8.80
N ASP A 121 6.29 10.45 8.73
CA ASP A 121 6.18 11.86 9.08
C ASP A 121 6.47 12.10 10.56
N LEU A 122 5.93 11.25 11.45
CA LEU A 122 6.10 11.37 12.90
C LEU A 122 7.58 11.30 13.30
N GLU A 123 8.36 10.39 12.71
CA GLU A 123 9.78 10.25 13.04
C GLU A 123 10.66 11.29 12.33
N THR A 124 10.34 11.65 11.09
CA THR A 124 11.18 12.52 10.26
C THR A 124 10.98 14.00 10.58
N PHE A 125 9.74 14.41 10.80
CA PHE A 125 9.38 15.80 11.00
C PHE A 125 8.94 16.13 12.43
N GLY A 126 8.64 15.11 13.23
CA GLY A 126 8.01 15.27 14.54
C GLY A 126 6.52 15.60 14.43
N TYR A 127 5.86 15.71 15.58
CA TYR A 127 4.53 16.29 15.68
C TYR A 127 4.66 17.74 16.12
N ASP A 128 4.33 18.66 15.22
CA ASP A 128 4.25 20.09 15.50
C ASP A 128 2.98 20.63 14.82
N PRO A 129 1.93 20.95 15.59
CA PRO A 129 0.65 21.40 15.04
C PRO A 129 0.75 22.79 14.39
N ASP A 130 1.74 23.59 14.75
CA ASP A 130 1.90 24.98 14.32
C ASP A 130 2.88 25.10 13.13
N ARG A 131 3.54 24.00 12.77
CA ARG A 131 4.50 23.98 11.65
C ARG A 131 3.81 23.95 10.30
N ALA A 132 3.90 25.05 9.56
CA ALA A 132 3.53 25.08 8.15
C ALA A 132 4.37 24.07 7.35
N ARG A 133 3.70 23.13 6.67
CA ARG A 133 4.35 22.17 5.76
C ARG A 133 4.74 22.87 4.45
N LEU A 134 5.81 23.66 4.48
CA LEU A 134 6.37 24.33 3.31
C LEU A 134 7.17 23.32 2.47
N GLY A 135 6.62 22.91 1.34
CA GLY A 135 7.29 22.00 0.42
C GLY A 135 6.56 21.86 -0.91
N LYS A 136 7.30 21.65 -2.01
CA LYS A 136 6.71 21.34 -3.31
C LYS A 136 5.99 19.99 -3.20
N THR A 137 4.68 20.00 -3.37
CA THR A 137 3.76 18.85 -3.23
C THR A 137 4.18 17.61 -4.01
N TYR A 138 4.95 17.76 -5.09
CA TYR A 138 5.40 16.69 -5.99
C TYR A 138 6.79 16.09 -5.67
N ARG A 139 7.53 16.63 -4.70
CA ARG A 139 8.84 16.07 -4.30
C ARG A 139 8.71 15.05 -3.17
N TYR A 140 9.62 14.08 -3.11
CA TYR A 140 9.75 13.21 -1.95
C TYR A 140 9.82 14.06 -0.67
N PRO A 141 9.11 13.71 0.41
CA PRO A 141 8.24 12.54 0.62
C PRO A 141 6.73 12.85 0.49
N ASN A 142 6.35 13.87 -0.28
CA ASN A 142 4.96 14.37 -0.34
C ASN A 142 4.05 13.52 -1.24
N MET A 143 2.73 13.71 -1.11
CA MET A 143 1.73 12.91 -1.82
C MET A 143 1.83 13.00 -3.35
N GLY A 144 2.23 14.15 -3.91
CA GLY A 144 2.40 14.29 -5.35
C GLY A 144 3.52 13.40 -5.90
N TRP A 145 4.55 13.09 -5.10
CA TRP A 145 5.58 12.13 -5.49
C TRP A 145 4.98 10.72 -5.69
N TRP A 146 4.08 10.30 -4.82
CA TRP A 146 3.39 9.01 -4.95
C TRP A 146 2.39 8.97 -6.09
N LEU A 147 1.69 10.07 -6.36
CA LEU A 147 0.81 10.17 -7.54
C LEU A 147 1.60 9.98 -8.83
N VAL A 148 2.78 10.61 -8.95
CA VAL A 148 3.67 10.42 -10.11
C VAL A 148 4.07 8.95 -10.25
N HIS A 149 4.44 8.28 -9.17
CA HIS A 149 4.83 6.87 -9.22
C HIS A 149 3.64 5.95 -9.51
N LEU A 150 2.46 6.23 -8.97
CA LEU A 150 1.25 5.49 -9.26
C LEU A 150 0.93 5.57 -10.76
N VAL A 151 0.93 6.78 -11.33
CA VAL A 151 0.69 6.98 -12.76
C VAL A 151 1.76 6.27 -13.60
N THR A 152 3.03 6.49 -13.28
CA THR A 152 4.16 5.92 -14.04
C THR A 152 4.13 4.39 -14.02
N VAL A 153 3.95 3.77 -12.86
CA VAL A 153 3.88 2.30 -12.73
C VAL A 153 2.65 1.76 -13.42
N SER A 154 1.50 2.44 -13.32
CA SER A 154 0.28 2.06 -14.05
C SER A 154 0.53 2.07 -15.56
N THR A 155 1.15 3.13 -16.09
CA THR A 155 1.48 3.24 -17.51
C THR A 155 2.42 2.13 -17.97
N VAL A 156 3.52 1.90 -17.24
CA VAL A 156 4.49 0.83 -17.58
C VAL A 156 3.82 -0.54 -17.56
N TYR A 157 3.02 -0.83 -16.54
CA TYR A 157 2.28 -2.08 -16.43
C TYR A 157 1.30 -2.26 -17.59
N SER A 158 0.49 -1.23 -17.89
CA SER A 158 -0.47 -1.28 -18.99
C SER A 158 0.20 -1.45 -20.35
N LEU A 159 1.30 -0.74 -20.62
CA LEU A 159 2.07 -0.91 -21.85
C LEU A 159 2.65 -2.32 -21.96
N GLY A 160 3.24 -2.84 -20.89
CA GLY A 160 3.74 -4.23 -20.85
C GLY A 160 2.64 -5.24 -21.15
N ASN A 161 1.46 -5.06 -20.57
CA ASN A 161 0.30 -5.92 -20.81
C ASN A 161 -0.26 -5.82 -22.23
N ILE A 162 -0.09 -4.69 -22.92
CA ILE A 162 -0.52 -4.53 -24.32
C ILE A 162 0.51 -5.14 -25.28
N LEU A 163 1.80 -4.91 -25.03
CA LEU A 163 2.89 -5.33 -25.92
C LEU A 163 3.22 -6.83 -25.81
N TRP A 164 2.95 -7.45 -24.66
CA TRP A 164 3.23 -8.86 -24.38
C TRP A 164 1.98 -9.75 -24.48
N ARG A 165 0.89 -9.25 -25.08
CA ARG A 165 -0.22 -10.10 -25.55
C ARG A 165 0.20 -10.89 -26.78
#